data_AF-A0A1I6HKV6-F1
#
_entry.id   AF-A0A1I6HKV6-F1
#
_cell.length_a   1.000
_cell.length_b   1.000
_cell.length_c   1.000
_cell.angle_alpha   90.00
_cell.angle_beta   90.00
_cell.angle_gamma   90.00
#
_symmetry.space_group_name_H-M   'P 1'
#
loop_
_entity.id
_entity.type
_entity.pdbx_description
1 polymer ?
#
loop_
_entity_poly.entity_id
_entity_poly.type
_entity_poly.pdbx_seq_one_letter_code
_entity_poly.pdbx_strand_id
1 'polypeptide(L)'
;MSADDEYSDPYEERLAGETTVEWQCGVAAYDRFEPDDPEYCDHEPETIELDEPAGVGADGEISLPGFPGECPVCGNPKEFEINGLGVFLR
;
A
#
# COMPACT_ATOMS: atom_id res chain seq x y z
N MET A 1 -18.49 -28.01 17.96
CA MET A 1 -18.69 -26.56 17.84
C MET A 1 -17.60 -26.10 16.90
N SER A 2 -17.93 -25.94 15.62
CA SER A 2 -16.97 -25.55 14.59
C SER A 2 -16.68 -24.06 14.78
N ALA A 3 -15.45 -23.72 15.12
CA ALA A 3 -14.94 -22.39 14.86
C ALA A 3 -14.53 -22.40 13.39
N ASP A 4 -15.48 -22.10 12.50
CA ASP A 4 -15.13 -21.53 11.20
C ASP A 4 -14.57 -20.14 11.53
N ASP A 5 -13.26 -20.05 11.75
CA ASP A 5 -12.53 -18.80 11.60
C ASP A 5 -12.77 -18.36 10.16
N GLU A 6 -13.72 -17.44 9.97
CA GLU A 6 -13.88 -16.69 8.72
C GLU A 6 -12.51 -16.04 8.46
N TYR A 7 -11.74 -16.60 7.53
CA TYR A 7 -10.51 -15.97 7.08
C TYR A 7 -10.91 -14.66 6.39
N SER A 8 -10.87 -13.57 7.14
CA SER A 8 -11.06 -12.24 6.60
C SER A 8 -9.75 -11.84 5.93
N ASP A 9 -9.84 -11.38 4.69
CA ASP A 9 -8.68 -10.92 3.96
C ASP A 9 -8.16 -9.63 4.64
N PRO A 10 -6.87 -9.55 5.02
CA PRO A 10 -6.35 -8.37 5.71
C PRO A 10 -6.50 -7.06 4.91
N TYR A 11 -6.58 -7.13 3.58
CA TYR A 11 -6.90 -5.98 2.74
C TYR A 11 -8.35 -5.54 2.91
N GLU A 12 -9.30 -6.46 3.02
CA GLU A 12 -10.69 -6.11 3.33
C GLU A 12 -10.82 -5.47 4.72
N GLU A 13 -10.09 -5.97 5.72
CA GLU A 13 -10.18 -5.44 7.08
C GLU A 13 -9.53 -4.07 7.28
N ARG A 14 -8.43 -3.78 6.57
CA ARG A 14 -7.58 -2.59 6.84
C ARG A 14 -7.57 -1.56 5.72
N LEU A 15 -8.15 -1.88 4.57
CA LEU A 15 -8.10 -1.01 3.41
C LEU A 15 -9.48 -0.77 2.81
N ALA A 16 -10.33 -1.80 2.67
CA ALA A 16 -11.62 -1.62 2.00
C ALA A 16 -12.51 -0.60 2.72
N GLY A 17 -12.94 0.43 1.99
CA GLY A 17 -13.78 1.51 2.50
C GLY A 17 -13.04 2.65 3.20
N GLU A 18 -11.72 2.55 3.39
CA GLU A 18 -10.93 3.63 3.99
C GLU A 18 -10.76 4.79 3.00
N THR A 19 -10.88 6.02 3.49
CA THR A 19 -10.67 7.26 2.70
C THR A 19 -9.39 7.98 3.09
N THR A 20 -8.77 7.57 4.19
CA THR A 20 -7.47 8.08 4.65
C THR A 20 -6.57 6.88 4.83
N VAL A 21 -5.39 6.91 4.20
CA VAL A 21 -4.44 5.81 4.27
C VAL A 21 -3.05 6.33 4.62
N GLU A 22 -2.35 5.59 5.47
CA GLU A 22 -0.90 5.73 5.63
C GLU A 22 -0.22 4.96 4.50
N TRP A 23 0.77 5.57 3.86
CA TRP A 23 1.51 4.94 2.79
C TRP A 23 3.00 5.25 2.84
N GLN A 24 3.78 4.33 2.30
CA GLN A 24 5.20 4.51 2.09
C GLN A 24 5.61 3.82 0.78
N CYS A 25 6.63 4.32 0.11
CA CYS A 25 7.27 3.58 -0.98
C CYS A 25 7.76 2.22 -0.48
N GLY A 26 7.38 1.13 -1.16
CA GLY A 26 7.76 -0.23 -0.74
C GLY A 26 9.28 -0.42 -0.66
N VAL A 27 10.03 0.24 -1.55
CA VAL A 27 11.50 0.22 -1.50
C VAL A 27 12.05 0.74 -0.17
N ALA A 28 11.47 1.84 0.35
CA ALA A 28 11.86 2.44 1.61
C ALA A 28 11.32 1.66 2.81
N ALA A 29 10.03 1.26 2.75
CA ALA A 29 9.36 0.51 3.82
C ALA A 29 10.05 -0.83 4.14
N TYR A 30 10.60 -1.49 3.11
CA TYR A 30 11.25 -2.79 3.25
C TYR A 30 12.77 -2.72 3.36
N ASP A 31 13.36 -1.51 3.42
CA ASP A 31 14.80 -1.29 3.58
C ASP A 31 15.64 -2.17 2.61
N ARG A 32 15.20 -2.22 1.33
CA ARG A 32 15.68 -3.23 0.37
C ARG A 32 17.09 -3.00 -0.13
N PHE A 33 17.54 -1.76 -0.10
CA PHE A 33 18.79 -1.32 -0.70
C PHE A 33 19.56 -0.47 0.31
N GLU A 34 20.88 -0.51 0.21
CA GLU A 34 21.75 0.33 1.05
C GLU A 34 21.71 1.78 0.54
N PRO A 35 22.00 2.79 1.38
CA PRO A 35 21.96 4.20 0.97
C PRO A 35 22.85 4.57 -0.23
N ASP A 36 23.81 3.71 -0.58
CA ASP A 36 24.73 3.90 -1.71
C ASP A 36 24.18 3.35 -3.03
N ASP A 37 23.11 2.54 -2.99
CA ASP A 37 22.50 1.93 -4.17
C ASP A 37 21.69 2.94 -4.99
N PRO A 38 21.71 2.85 -6.33
CA PRO A 38 20.90 3.72 -7.18
C PRO A 38 19.39 3.54 -6.96
N GLU A 39 18.98 2.34 -6.51
CA GLU A 39 17.61 1.99 -6.22
C GLU A 39 17.17 2.36 -4.79
N TYR A 40 18.07 2.90 -3.95
CA TYR A 40 17.73 3.34 -2.60
C TYR A 40 16.60 4.39 -2.60
N CYS A 41 15.76 4.32 -1.57
CA CYS A 41 14.67 5.26 -1.35
C CYS A 41 14.56 5.57 0.15
N ASP A 42 14.61 6.86 0.50
CA ASP A 42 14.44 7.37 1.86
C ASP A 42 13.05 7.96 2.12
N HIS A 43 12.06 7.59 1.30
CA HIS A 43 10.68 8.05 1.45
C HIS A 43 10.14 7.65 2.83
N GLU A 44 9.86 8.65 3.67
CA GLU A 44 9.24 8.44 4.98
C GLU A 44 7.75 8.05 4.83
N PRO A 45 7.13 7.40 5.82
CA PRO A 45 5.69 7.16 5.81
C PRO A 45 4.90 8.48 5.83
N GLU A 46 3.86 8.56 5.01
CA GLU A 46 2.98 9.73 4.90
C GLU A 46 1.51 9.32 4.92
N THR A 47 0.63 10.23 5.30
CA THR A 47 -0.83 10.00 5.26
C THR A 47 -1.45 10.84 4.15
N ILE A 48 -2.32 10.22 3.35
CA ILE A 48 -3.08 10.91 2.30
C ILE A 48 -4.58 10.65 2.42
N GLU A 49 -5.36 11.56 1.84
CA GLU A 49 -6.80 11.38 1.62
C GLU A 49 -7.01 10.91 0.17
N LEU A 50 -7.82 9.88 0.00
CA LEU A 50 -8.23 9.36 -1.29
C LEU A 50 -9.46 10.12 -1.82
N ASP A 51 -9.57 10.22 -3.14
CA ASP A 51 -10.71 10.88 -3.80
C ASP A 51 -12.02 10.11 -3.58
N GLU A 52 -11.91 8.78 -3.48
CA GLU A 52 -12.99 7.85 -3.18
C GLU A 52 -12.47 6.76 -2.24
N PRO A 53 -13.35 6.06 -1.50
CA PRO A 53 -12.92 4.98 -0.61
C PRO A 53 -12.09 3.92 -1.35
N ALA A 54 -11.05 3.43 -0.69
CA ALA A 54 -10.23 2.35 -1.22
C ALA A 54 -11.07 1.10 -1.47
N GLY A 55 -10.79 0.44 -2.59
CA GLY A 55 -11.52 -0.74 -3.05
C GLY A 55 -10.62 -1.97 -3.04
N VAL A 56 -11.17 -3.10 -2.63
CA VAL A 56 -10.57 -4.43 -2.78
C VAL A 56 -11.50 -5.26 -3.66
N GLY A 57 -11.04 -5.59 -4.86
CA GLY A 57 -11.78 -6.41 -5.81
C GLY A 57 -11.73 -7.90 -5.43
N ALA A 58 -12.67 -8.68 -5.96
CA ALA A 58 -12.77 -10.13 -5.68
C ALA A 58 -11.52 -10.94 -6.09
N ASP A 59 -10.72 -10.41 -7.02
CA ASP A 59 -9.46 -11.01 -7.48
C ASP A 59 -8.22 -10.46 -6.73
N GLY A 60 -8.41 -9.69 -5.65
CA GLY A 60 -7.34 -9.03 -4.90
C GLY A 60 -6.80 -7.76 -5.57
N GLU A 61 -7.53 -7.19 -6.53
CA GLU A 61 -7.20 -5.90 -7.15
C GLU A 61 -7.43 -4.76 -6.15
N ILE A 62 -6.41 -3.93 -5.92
CA ILE A 62 -6.49 -2.80 -5.01
C ILE A 62 -6.71 -1.52 -5.81
N SER A 63 -7.79 -0.80 -5.50
CA SER A 63 -8.09 0.52 -6.07
C SER A 63 -7.88 1.59 -5.01
N LEU A 64 -7.04 2.58 -5.33
CA LEU A 64 -6.74 3.73 -4.46
C LEU A 64 -6.96 5.04 -5.24
N PRO A 65 -8.21 5.50 -5.40
CA PRO A 65 -8.51 6.68 -6.18
C PRO A 65 -7.85 7.93 -5.59
N GLY A 66 -7.16 8.71 -6.42
CA GLY A 66 -6.40 9.89 -5.97
C GLY A 66 -5.00 9.58 -5.42
N PHE A 67 -4.60 8.30 -5.33
CA PHE A 67 -3.24 7.92 -4.97
C PHE A 67 -2.24 8.34 -6.05
N PRO A 68 -1.04 8.85 -5.70
CA PRO A 68 -0.07 9.38 -6.67
C PRO A 68 0.41 8.36 -7.70
N GLY A 69 0.41 7.06 -7.35
CA GLY A 69 0.78 5.97 -8.26
C GLY A 69 2.27 5.83 -8.54
N GLU A 70 3.09 6.79 -8.08
CA GLU A 70 4.54 6.78 -8.18
C GLU A 70 5.15 7.42 -6.92
N CYS A 71 6.22 6.82 -6.41
CA CYS A 71 6.97 7.41 -5.30
C CYS A 71 7.65 8.70 -5.75
N PRO A 72 7.42 9.86 -5.09
CA PRO A 72 8.02 11.14 -5.48
C PRO A 72 9.53 11.23 -5.22
N VAL A 73 10.10 10.30 -4.44
CA VAL A 73 11.52 10.27 -4.07
C VAL A 73 12.33 9.47 -5.08
N CYS A 74 11.99 8.19 -5.30
CA CYS A 74 12.76 7.30 -6.18
C CYS A 74 12.07 6.98 -7.52
N GLY A 75 10.84 7.45 -7.75
CA GLY A 75 10.09 7.17 -8.98
C GLY A 75 9.55 5.74 -9.08
N ASN A 76 9.53 4.96 -7.98
CA ASN A 76 8.97 3.61 -7.98
C ASN A 76 7.44 3.64 -8.21
N PRO A 77 6.91 3.02 -9.27
CA PRO A 77 5.48 3.07 -9.59
C PRO A 77 4.72 1.80 -9.21
N LYS A 78 5.39 0.80 -8.62
CA LYS A 78 4.82 -0.56 -8.52
C LYS A 78 4.45 -0.96 -7.12
N GLU A 79 5.30 -0.67 -6.15
CA GLU A 79 5.20 -1.29 -4.83
C GLU A 79 5.14 -0.26 -3.72
N PHE A 80 4.14 -0.40 -2.87
CA PHE A 80 3.89 0.50 -1.75
C PHE A 80 3.49 -0.30 -0.52
N GLU A 81 3.79 0.22 0.66
CA GLU A 81 3.13 -0.21 1.89
C GLU A 81 1.96 0.72 2.14
N ILE A 82 0.73 0.21 2.26
CA ILE A 82 -0.49 0.97 2.55
C ILE A 82 -1.14 0.40 3.81
N ASN A 83 -1.33 1.20 4.85
CA ASN A 83 -1.85 0.76 6.16
C ASN A 83 -1.13 -0.50 6.70
N GLY A 84 0.18 -0.60 6.48
CA GLY A 84 1.00 -1.76 6.86
C GLY A 84 0.82 -3.01 5.98
N LEU A 85 0.21 -2.88 4.80
CA LEU A 85 0.02 -3.95 3.83
C LEU A 85 0.81 -3.69 2.55
N GLY A 86 1.51 -4.70 2.03
CA GLY A 86 2.26 -4.59 0.77
C GLY A 86 1.35 -4.61 -0.46
N VAL A 87 1.18 -3.48 -1.12
CA VAL A 87 0.34 -3.31 -2.30
C VAL A 87 1.18 -3.23 -3.57
N PHE A 88 0.78 -3.98 -4.60
CA PHE A 88 1.35 -3.89 -5.94
C PHE A 88 0.35 -3.24 -6.90
N LEU A 89 0.63 -2.01 -7.31
CA LEU A 89 -0.16 -1.32 -8.32
C LEU A 89 0.26 -1.80 -9.73
N ARG A 90 -0.73 -1.98 -10.62
CA ARG A 90 -0.55 -2.48 -11.98
C ARG A 90 -0.67 -1.38 -13.03
#